data_AF-A0A5D0MZ24-F1
#
_entry.id   AF-A0A5D0MZ24-F1
#
_cell.length_a   1.000
_cell.length_b   1.000
_cell.length_c   1.000
_cell.angle_alpha   90.00
_cell.angle_beta   90.00
_cell.angle_gamma   90.00
#
_symmetry.space_group_name_H-M   'P 1'
#
loop_
_entity.id
_entity.type
_entity.pdbx_description
1 polymer ?
#
loop_
_entity_poly.entity_id
_entity_poly.type
_entity_poly.pdbx_seq_one_letter_code
_entity_poly.pdbx_strand_id
1 'polypeptide(L)'
;MTRRLAGVLLRAAVRRWPAELRDELVREWDAELHVLAGRGQRWRMLGFATSLAASRAGAPVVDRAVPDRRLRRTARVLLLAPPACVAAVVVAAVVMSQAYAVLGARVAWAAAVQLPLWSGLTAGAGALLALLVTRAARRTVRTGPLATALGVVLPIGLTVTVVLATLAGRDDSGLPGRVPGLLLWLALLVPALWGAGILARRGMTRLAWAVGVLGALVAADAAVVLAVVSAIPGAPVGPVADGLPPDTVDRVSAPLWLFTCWTDSSFGLPRPTAWERFLITDRVLVEPVFYLACTPYAVAYAVAAARPAPATAPVPEPVPSPA
;
A
#
# COMPACT_ATOMS: atom_id res chain seq x y z
N MET A 1 32.41 -4.71 18.75
CA MET A 1 32.21 -5.07 17.33
C MET A 1 31.83 -3.88 16.44
N THR A 2 30.85 -3.05 16.80
CA THR A 2 30.36 -1.91 15.98
C THR A 2 31.46 -0.90 15.57
N ARG A 3 32.43 -0.61 16.45
CA ARG A 3 33.57 0.27 16.14
C ARG A 3 34.50 -0.28 15.06
N ARG A 4 34.74 -1.60 15.02
CA ARG A 4 35.56 -2.25 13.99
C ARG A 4 34.85 -2.22 12.63
N LEU A 5 33.53 -2.44 12.62
CA LEU A 5 32.68 -2.37 11.41
C LEU A 5 32.66 -0.96 10.82
N ALA A 6 32.49 0.07 11.67
CA ALA A 6 32.56 1.47 11.24
C ALA A 6 33.93 1.83 10.63
N GLY A 7 35.04 1.37 11.22
CA GLY A 7 36.39 1.60 10.69
C GLY A 7 36.68 0.83 9.38
N VAL A 8 36.04 -0.31 9.14
CA VAL A 8 36.13 -1.00 7.83
C VAL A 8 35.37 -0.21 6.76
N LEU A 9 34.17 0.27 7.06
CA LEU A 9 33.36 1.09 6.15
C LEU A 9 34.06 2.41 5.82
N LEU A 10 34.70 3.04 6.81
CA LEU A 10 35.49 4.26 6.60
C LEU A 10 36.65 3.99 5.63
N ARG A 11 37.44 2.94 5.84
CA ARG A 11 38.53 2.57 4.93
C ARG A 11 38.06 2.28 3.50
N ALA A 12 36.87 1.71 3.34
CA ALA A 12 36.26 1.51 2.03
C ALA A 12 35.82 2.82 1.37
N ALA A 13 35.28 3.77 2.16
CA ALA A 13 34.90 5.09 1.69
C ALA A 13 36.12 5.90 1.22
N VAL A 14 37.18 5.94 2.02
CA VAL A 14 38.42 6.71 1.78
C VAL A 14 39.09 6.37 0.44
N ARG A 15 39.05 5.10 0.03
CA ARG A 15 39.62 4.65 -1.26
C ARG A 15 38.96 5.27 -2.49
N ARG A 16 37.75 5.82 -2.35
CA ARG A 16 36.95 6.38 -3.46
C ARG A 16 37.09 7.89 -3.64
N TRP A 17 37.81 8.57 -2.75
CA TRP A 17 37.93 10.04 -2.74
C TRP A 17 39.28 10.50 -3.32
N PRO A 18 39.33 11.65 -4.04
CA PRO A 18 40.56 12.24 -4.57
C PRO A 18 41.63 12.38 -3.49
N ALA A 19 42.90 12.21 -3.87
CA ALA A 19 44.01 12.20 -2.94
C ALA A 19 44.17 13.55 -2.23
N GLU A 20 43.86 14.67 -2.90
CA GLU A 20 44.06 16.01 -2.34
C GLU A 20 43.13 16.31 -1.14
N LEU A 21 41.93 15.71 -1.12
CA LEU A 21 40.93 15.94 -0.07
C LEU A 21 40.92 14.83 1.01
N ARG A 22 41.66 13.75 0.79
CA ARG A 22 41.56 12.52 1.57
C ARG A 22 42.00 12.71 3.01
N ASP A 23 43.13 13.36 3.23
CA ASP A 23 43.75 13.42 4.56
C ASP A 23 43.05 14.38 5.52
N GLU A 24 42.40 15.42 4.99
CA GLU A 24 41.59 16.34 5.79
C GLU A 24 40.23 15.70 6.15
N LEU A 25 39.55 15.11 5.17
CA LEU A 25 38.26 14.42 5.39
C LEU A 25 38.39 13.19 6.28
N VAL A 26 39.48 12.42 6.17
CA VAL A 26 39.75 11.28 7.06
C VAL A 26 39.84 11.73 8.50
N ARG A 27 40.56 12.83 8.78
CA ARG A 27 40.71 13.38 10.13
C ARG A 27 39.38 13.84 10.70
N GLU A 28 38.55 14.51 9.89
CA GLU A 28 37.22 14.97 10.30
C GLU A 28 36.27 13.79 10.58
N TRP A 29 36.24 12.78 9.71
CA TRP A 29 35.38 11.61 9.89
C TRP A 29 35.80 10.72 11.06
N ASP A 30 37.11 10.57 11.30
CA ASP A 30 37.60 9.85 12.49
C ASP A 30 37.25 10.61 13.77
N ALA A 31 37.32 11.94 13.76
CA ALA A 31 36.89 12.76 14.89
C ALA A 31 35.38 12.62 15.15
N GLU A 32 34.54 12.65 14.13
CA GLU A 32 33.09 12.50 14.28
C GLU A 32 32.71 11.08 14.74
N LEU A 33 33.38 10.04 14.23
CA LEU A 33 33.24 8.67 14.72
C LEU A 33 33.69 8.54 16.18
N HIS A 34 34.76 9.22 16.58
CA HIS A 34 35.24 9.23 17.97
C HIS A 34 34.23 9.89 18.91
N VAL A 35 33.63 11.02 18.52
CA VAL A 35 32.57 11.69 19.29
C VAL A 35 31.32 10.83 19.42
N LEU A 36 30.88 10.18 18.34
CA LEU A 36 29.72 9.28 18.35
C LEU A 36 29.97 8.03 19.20
N ALA A 37 31.21 7.51 19.19
CA ALA A 37 31.63 6.42 20.06
C ALA A 37 31.67 6.85 21.54
N GLY A 38 32.24 8.03 21.84
CA GLY A 38 32.30 8.58 23.20
C GLY A 38 30.92 8.86 23.80
N ARG A 39 29.92 9.22 22.98
CA ARG A 39 28.52 9.40 23.39
C ARG A 39 27.69 8.10 23.42
N GLY A 40 28.29 6.94 23.13
CA GLY A 40 27.58 5.66 23.11
C GLY A 40 26.56 5.49 21.99
N GLN A 41 26.55 6.36 20.96
CA GLN A 41 25.53 6.39 19.90
C GLN A 41 25.83 5.38 18.78
N ARG A 42 25.84 4.08 19.12
CA ARG A 42 26.28 2.97 18.25
C ARG A 42 25.57 2.93 16.89
N TRP A 43 24.27 3.19 16.86
CA TRP A 43 23.47 3.16 15.62
C TRP A 43 23.73 4.36 14.71
N ARG A 44 23.94 5.54 15.29
CA ARG A 44 24.30 6.76 14.52
C ARG A 44 25.70 6.64 13.93
N MET A 45 26.64 6.07 14.68
CA MET A 45 28.00 5.77 14.22
C MET A 45 27.98 4.84 12.99
N LEU A 46 27.20 3.76 13.02
CA LEU A 46 27.05 2.86 11.87
C LEU A 46 26.31 3.53 10.70
N GLY A 47 25.28 4.32 10.97
CA GLY A 47 24.54 5.06 9.95
C GLY A 47 25.42 6.10 9.23
N PHE A 48 26.28 6.79 9.99
CA PHE A 48 27.26 7.73 9.45
C PHE A 48 28.29 7.00 8.56
N ALA A 49 28.91 5.94 9.07
CA ALA A 49 29.91 5.16 8.33
C ALA A 49 29.34 4.52 7.04
N THR A 50 28.10 4.01 7.09
CA THR A 50 27.42 3.47 5.91
C THR A 50 27.06 4.56 4.90
N SER A 51 26.64 5.75 5.36
CA SER A 51 26.37 6.89 4.48
C SER A 51 27.61 7.37 3.73
N LEU A 52 28.78 7.39 4.40
CA LEU A 52 30.07 7.69 3.79
C LEU A 52 30.47 6.65 2.74
N ALA A 53 30.36 5.36 3.06
CA ALA A 53 30.70 4.26 2.16
C ALA A 53 29.80 4.22 0.90
N ALA A 54 28.54 4.64 1.02
CA ALA A 54 27.59 4.71 -0.08
C ALA A 54 27.72 5.98 -0.94
N SER A 55 28.41 7.02 -0.45
CA SER A 55 28.56 8.30 -1.16
C SER A 55 29.62 8.24 -2.28
N ARG A 56 29.36 8.96 -3.40
CA ARG A 56 30.34 9.20 -4.46
C ARG A 56 31.13 10.47 -4.16
N ALA A 57 32.43 10.44 -4.45
CA ALA A 57 33.30 11.60 -4.32
C ALA A 57 32.86 12.73 -5.27
N GLY A 58 32.76 13.95 -4.76
CA GLY A 58 32.41 15.16 -5.54
C GLY A 58 31.05 15.78 -5.23
N ALA A 59 30.31 15.24 -4.27
CA ALA A 59 28.96 15.72 -3.99
C ALA A 59 28.98 16.51 -2.64
N PRO A 60 28.64 17.82 -2.58
CA PRO A 60 28.73 18.63 -1.36
C PRO A 60 27.82 18.09 -0.24
N VAL A 61 28.38 17.91 0.96
CA VAL A 61 27.76 17.14 2.08
C VAL A 61 26.69 17.94 2.85
N VAL A 62 26.76 19.27 2.80
CA VAL A 62 26.08 20.16 3.76
C VAL A 62 24.55 20.21 3.61
N ASP A 63 23.98 19.83 2.46
CA ASP A 63 22.53 19.93 2.20
C ASP A 63 21.79 18.58 2.03
N ARG A 64 22.45 17.43 2.25
CA ARG A 64 21.86 16.09 1.97
C ARG A 64 21.11 15.42 3.13
N ALA A 65 21.28 15.89 4.36
CA ALA A 65 20.64 15.25 5.52
C ALA A 65 19.10 15.36 5.48
N VAL A 66 18.58 16.46 4.93
CA VAL A 66 17.14 16.71 4.77
C VAL A 66 16.51 15.82 3.68
N PRO A 67 17.07 15.73 2.45
CA PRO A 67 16.52 14.85 1.41
C PRO A 67 16.64 13.36 1.79
N ASP A 68 17.73 12.91 2.43
CA ASP A 68 17.84 11.51 2.88
C ASP A 68 16.78 11.19 3.94
N ARG A 69 16.54 12.09 4.90
CA ARG A 69 15.49 11.89 5.92
C ARG A 69 14.09 11.84 5.31
N ARG A 70 13.78 12.69 4.33
CA ARG A 70 12.48 12.68 3.63
C ARG A 70 12.33 11.42 2.78
N LEU A 71 13.38 11.01 2.06
CA LEU A 71 13.38 9.81 1.23
C LEU A 71 13.17 8.55 2.08
N ARG A 72 13.91 8.41 3.19
CA ARG A 72 13.71 7.30 4.14
C ARG A 72 12.30 7.29 4.71
N ARG A 73 11.72 8.45 4.98
CA ARG A 73 10.33 8.55 5.45
C ARG A 73 9.34 8.12 4.37
N THR A 74 9.54 8.55 3.12
CA THR A 74 8.75 8.11 1.97
C THR A 74 8.80 6.59 1.83
N ALA A 75 10.01 6.02 1.77
CA ALA A 75 10.22 4.59 1.66
C ALA A 75 9.55 3.83 2.81
N ARG A 76 9.72 4.30 4.05
CA ARG A 76 9.09 3.67 5.22
C ARG A 76 7.57 3.67 5.15
N VAL A 77 6.94 4.77 4.72
CA VAL A 77 5.47 4.84 4.60
C VAL A 77 4.99 3.90 3.50
N LEU A 78 5.64 3.93 2.33
CA LEU A 78 5.25 3.15 1.16
C LEU A 78 5.48 1.63 1.34
N LEU A 79 6.54 1.24 2.05
CA LEU A 79 6.86 -0.17 2.30
C LEU A 79 6.08 -0.76 3.49
N LEU A 80 5.68 0.05 4.48
CA LEU A 80 4.92 -0.44 5.64
C LEU A 80 3.40 -0.42 5.43
N ALA A 81 2.88 0.41 4.53
CA ALA A 81 1.43 0.52 4.32
C ALA A 81 0.80 -0.77 3.74
N PRO A 82 1.36 -1.42 2.69
CA PRO A 82 0.81 -2.67 2.19
C PRO A 82 0.79 -3.83 3.21
N PRO A 83 1.86 -4.14 3.97
CA PRO A 83 1.80 -5.20 4.98
C PRO A 83 0.88 -4.83 6.14
N ALA A 84 0.73 -3.54 6.47
CA ALA A 84 -0.28 -3.10 7.43
C ALA A 84 -1.71 -3.36 6.92
N CYS A 85 -1.97 -3.27 5.61
CA CYS A 85 -3.25 -3.67 5.02
C CYS A 85 -3.49 -5.17 5.14
N VAL A 86 -2.48 -6.00 4.84
CA VAL A 86 -2.58 -7.46 5.04
C VAL A 86 -2.89 -7.77 6.51
N ALA A 87 -2.17 -7.15 7.44
CA ALA A 87 -2.44 -7.31 8.87
C ALA A 87 -3.85 -6.87 9.25
N ALA A 88 -4.35 -5.76 8.69
CA ALA A 88 -5.71 -5.29 8.91
C ALA A 88 -6.76 -6.29 8.41
N VAL A 89 -6.57 -6.87 7.21
CA VAL A 89 -7.45 -7.92 6.67
C VAL A 89 -7.48 -9.13 7.59
N VAL A 90 -6.31 -9.59 8.05
CA VAL A 90 -6.19 -10.75 8.96
C VAL A 90 -6.85 -10.46 10.31
N VAL A 91 -6.58 -9.29 10.91
CA VAL A 91 -7.21 -8.90 12.18
C VAL A 91 -8.72 -8.80 12.02
N ALA A 92 -9.21 -8.20 10.93
CA ALA A 92 -10.64 -8.11 10.66
C ALA A 92 -11.28 -9.50 10.47
N ALA A 93 -10.60 -10.44 9.83
CA ALA A 93 -11.05 -11.83 9.67
C ALA A 93 -11.10 -12.56 11.02
N VAL A 94 -10.09 -12.39 11.89
CA VAL A 94 -10.07 -12.97 13.24
C VAL A 94 -11.20 -12.40 14.10
N VAL A 95 -11.38 -11.08 14.11
CA VAL A 95 -12.46 -10.42 14.86
C VAL A 95 -13.82 -10.89 14.36
N MET A 96 -14.02 -10.96 13.04
CA MET A 96 -15.24 -11.48 12.42
C MET A 96 -15.49 -12.95 12.83
N SER A 97 -14.47 -13.80 12.79
CA SER A 97 -14.60 -15.22 13.16
C SER A 97 -14.99 -15.40 14.62
N GLN A 98 -14.41 -14.62 15.53
CA GLN A 98 -14.76 -14.63 16.95
C GLN A 98 -16.19 -14.12 17.18
N ALA A 99 -16.56 -13.02 16.53
CA ALA A 99 -17.91 -12.49 16.60
C ALA A 99 -18.94 -13.50 16.08
N TYR A 100 -18.64 -14.17 14.96
CA TYR A 100 -19.48 -15.23 14.39
C TYR A 100 -19.59 -16.44 15.32
N ALA A 101 -18.50 -16.88 15.96
CA ALA A 101 -18.55 -18.00 16.91
C ALA A 101 -19.47 -17.70 18.11
N VAL A 102 -19.46 -16.45 18.61
CA VAL A 102 -20.30 -16.03 19.72
C VAL A 102 -21.76 -15.84 19.29
N LEU A 103 -22.00 -15.22 18.13
CA LEU A 103 -23.34 -14.89 17.64
C LEU A 103 -24.04 -16.08 16.98
N GLY A 104 -23.31 -16.94 16.28
CA GLY A 104 -23.84 -18.09 15.56
C GLY A 104 -24.54 -19.11 16.46
N ALA A 105 -24.10 -19.22 17.72
CA ALA A 105 -24.77 -20.04 18.72
C ALA A 105 -26.04 -19.38 19.30
N ARG A 106 -26.29 -18.09 19.03
CA ARG A 106 -27.31 -17.28 19.72
C ARG A 106 -28.39 -16.74 18.78
N VAL A 107 -28.08 -16.45 17.52
CA VAL A 107 -28.99 -15.78 16.59
C VAL A 107 -28.89 -16.31 15.17
N ALA A 108 -30.04 -16.50 14.52
CA ALA A 108 -30.14 -17.04 13.16
C ALA A 108 -29.57 -16.10 12.07
N TRP A 109 -29.48 -14.79 12.34
CA TRP A 109 -28.96 -13.80 11.40
C TRP A 109 -27.42 -13.66 11.43
N ALA A 110 -26.72 -14.41 12.29
CA ALA A 110 -25.27 -14.31 12.44
C ALA A 110 -24.51 -14.50 11.11
N ALA A 111 -24.97 -15.42 10.26
CA ALA A 111 -24.37 -15.67 8.95
C ALA A 111 -24.56 -14.50 7.98
N ALA A 112 -25.71 -13.82 8.01
CA ALA A 112 -26.00 -12.68 7.14
C ALA A 112 -25.11 -11.46 7.46
N VAL A 113 -24.69 -11.28 8.72
CA VAL A 113 -23.88 -10.13 9.15
C VAL A 113 -22.38 -10.37 9.01
N GLN A 114 -21.95 -11.61 8.79
CA GLN A 114 -20.53 -11.97 8.74
C GLN A 114 -19.74 -11.19 7.67
N LEU A 115 -20.24 -11.11 6.44
CA LEU A 115 -19.58 -10.40 5.33
C LEU A 115 -19.63 -8.88 5.45
N PRO A 116 -20.79 -8.24 5.80
CA PRO A 116 -20.83 -6.83 6.14
C PRO A 116 -19.86 -6.47 7.27
N LEU A 117 -19.76 -7.31 8.30
CA LEU A 117 -18.86 -7.09 9.43
C LEU A 117 -17.40 -7.12 8.97
N TRP A 118 -16.98 -8.14 8.22
CA TRP A 118 -15.60 -8.24 7.76
C TRP A 118 -15.20 -7.11 6.81
N SER A 119 -16.04 -6.83 5.81
CA SER A 119 -15.79 -5.74 4.86
C SER A 119 -15.84 -4.37 5.54
N GLY A 120 -16.76 -4.14 6.47
CA GLY A 120 -16.85 -2.91 7.26
C GLY A 120 -15.63 -2.68 8.16
N LEU A 121 -15.18 -3.70 8.88
CA LEU A 121 -13.96 -3.62 9.70
C LEU A 121 -12.73 -3.34 8.84
N THR A 122 -12.62 -3.99 7.68
CA THR A 122 -11.52 -3.79 6.75
C THR A 122 -11.52 -2.39 6.15
N ALA A 123 -12.69 -1.90 5.69
CA ALA A 123 -12.84 -0.54 5.18
C ALA A 123 -12.47 0.49 6.25
N GLY A 124 -12.94 0.29 7.48
CA GLY A 124 -12.63 1.15 8.62
C GLY A 124 -11.12 1.19 8.91
N ALA A 125 -10.46 0.03 8.94
CA ALA A 125 -9.01 -0.06 9.13
C ALA A 125 -8.23 0.62 7.98
N GLY A 126 -8.65 0.41 6.73
CA GLY A 126 -8.09 1.09 5.56
C GLY A 126 -8.25 2.61 5.64
N ALA A 127 -9.40 3.10 6.10
CA ALA A 127 -9.65 4.52 6.33
C ALA A 127 -8.76 5.10 7.44
N LEU A 128 -8.59 4.38 8.55
CA LEU A 128 -7.66 4.77 9.63
C LEU A 128 -6.22 4.86 9.11
N LEU A 129 -5.78 3.87 8.32
CA LEU A 129 -4.47 3.89 7.69
C LEU A 129 -4.33 5.09 6.75
N ALA A 130 -5.37 5.39 5.95
CA ALA A 130 -5.40 6.55 5.07
C ALA A 130 -5.20 7.88 5.84
N LEU A 131 -5.79 8.04 7.03
CA LEU A 131 -5.59 9.22 7.88
C LEU A 131 -4.13 9.33 8.36
N LEU A 132 -3.52 8.23 8.79
CA LEU A 132 -2.12 8.19 9.24
C LEU A 132 -1.16 8.50 8.08
N VAL A 133 -1.40 7.88 6.93
CA VAL A 133 -0.62 8.04 5.71
C VAL A 133 -0.74 9.47 5.17
N THR A 134 -1.94 10.07 5.20
CA THR A 134 -2.15 11.48 4.81
C THR A 134 -1.27 12.43 5.64
N ARG A 135 -1.21 12.21 6.96
CA ARG A 135 -0.36 13.02 7.84
C ARG A 135 1.12 12.81 7.55
N ALA A 136 1.53 11.58 7.26
CA ALA A 136 2.91 11.25 6.95
C ALA A 136 3.35 11.78 5.58
N ALA A 137 2.49 11.70 4.56
CA ALA A 137 2.72 12.14 3.18
C ALA A 137 3.00 13.65 3.07
N ARG A 138 2.51 14.47 4.00
CA ARG A 138 2.87 15.90 4.05
C ARG A 138 4.37 16.13 4.30
N ARG A 139 5.08 15.12 4.82
CA ARG A 139 6.49 15.19 5.20
C ARG A 139 7.38 14.32 4.30
N THR A 140 6.86 13.79 3.21
CA THR A 140 7.58 12.95 2.24
C THR A 140 8.18 13.79 1.12
N VAL A 141 8.98 13.15 0.27
CA VAL A 141 9.48 13.74 -0.97
C VAL A 141 8.32 13.93 -1.94
N ARG A 142 8.25 15.11 -2.55
CA ARG A 142 7.29 15.39 -3.61
C ARG A 142 7.87 15.00 -4.95
N THR A 143 7.21 14.08 -5.62
CA THR A 143 7.54 13.61 -6.95
C THR A 143 6.41 13.92 -7.92
N GLY A 144 6.64 13.75 -9.22
CA GLY A 144 5.57 13.83 -10.21
C GLY A 144 4.45 12.81 -9.93
N PRO A 145 3.21 13.07 -10.38
CA PRO A 145 2.05 12.25 -10.06
C PRO A 145 2.22 10.78 -10.51
N LEU A 146 2.90 10.55 -11.64
CA LEU A 146 3.16 9.20 -12.14
C LEU A 146 4.16 8.44 -11.25
N ALA A 147 5.26 9.09 -10.86
CA ALA A 147 6.24 8.49 -9.95
C ALA A 147 5.63 8.18 -8.58
N THR A 148 4.71 9.02 -8.10
CA THR A 148 3.94 8.76 -6.87
C THR A 148 3.02 7.55 -7.03
N ALA A 149 2.29 7.45 -8.14
CA ALA A 149 1.40 6.31 -8.41
C ALA A 149 2.20 5.00 -8.47
N LEU A 150 3.28 4.95 -9.25
CA LEU A 150 4.16 3.77 -9.32
C LEU A 150 4.80 3.43 -7.96
N GLY A 151 5.24 4.45 -7.22
CA GLY A 151 5.81 4.28 -5.88
C GLY A 151 4.82 3.71 -4.86
N VAL A 152 3.51 3.87 -5.07
CA VAL A 152 2.45 3.25 -4.26
C VAL A 152 2.15 1.83 -4.73
N VAL A 153 1.99 1.63 -6.05
CA VAL A 153 1.55 0.36 -6.63
C VAL A 153 2.64 -0.72 -6.56
N LEU A 154 3.92 -0.37 -6.73
CA LEU A 154 5.02 -1.34 -6.71
C LEU A 154 5.15 -2.07 -5.34
N PRO A 155 5.17 -1.38 -4.19
CA PRO A 155 5.16 -2.06 -2.88
C PRO A 155 3.92 -2.92 -2.62
N ILE A 156 2.76 -2.52 -3.16
CA ILE A 156 1.55 -3.34 -3.09
C ILE A 156 1.79 -4.65 -3.84
N GLY A 157 2.19 -4.56 -5.12
CA GLY A 157 2.49 -5.73 -5.94
C GLY A 157 3.51 -6.65 -5.28
N LEU A 158 4.62 -6.09 -4.76
CA LEU A 158 5.64 -6.86 -4.04
C LEU A 158 5.05 -7.61 -2.83
N THR A 159 4.24 -6.92 -2.02
CA THR A 159 3.64 -7.51 -0.82
C THR A 159 2.71 -8.65 -1.19
N VAL A 160 1.89 -8.48 -2.23
CA VAL A 160 1.00 -9.53 -2.69
C VAL A 160 1.79 -10.71 -3.26
N THR A 161 2.84 -10.47 -4.04
CA THR A 161 3.71 -11.55 -4.56
C THR A 161 4.32 -12.36 -3.41
N VAL A 162 4.81 -11.70 -2.35
CA VAL A 162 5.35 -12.39 -1.17
C VAL A 162 4.26 -13.20 -0.47
N VAL A 163 3.08 -12.63 -0.25
CA VAL A 163 1.95 -13.35 0.39
C VAL A 163 1.54 -14.55 -0.45
N LEU A 164 1.34 -14.39 -1.75
CA LEU A 164 1.00 -15.48 -2.66
C LEU A 164 2.09 -16.56 -2.67
N ALA A 165 3.37 -16.20 -2.72
CA ALA A 165 4.46 -17.17 -2.66
C ALA A 165 4.49 -17.96 -1.33
N THR A 166 4.19 -17.30 -0.20
CA THR A 166 4.12 -17.99 1.10
C THR A 166 2.91 -18.92 1.24
N LEU A 167 1.81 -18.63 0.55
CA LEU A 167 0.61 -19.46 0.52
C LEU A 167 0.73 -20.59 -0.51
N ALA A 168 1.44 -20.34 -1.62
CA ALA A 168 1.69 -21.30 -2.67
C ALA A 168 2.40 -22.56 -2.19
N GLY A 169 3.31 -22.43 -1.23
CA GLY A 169 3.98 -23.56 -0.62
C GLY A 169 3.10 -24.38 0.33
N ARG A 170 1.82 -24.02 0.50
CA ARG A 170 0.87 -24.69 1.42
C ARG A 170 -0.31 -25.36 0.73
N ASP A 171 -0.76 -24.86 -0.43
CA ASP A 171 -1.92 -25.40 -1.18
C ASP A 171 -1.69 -25.34 -2.70
N ASP A 172 -1.86 -26.47 -3.40
CA ASP A 172 -1.58 -26.61 -4.85
C ASP A 172 -2.65 -26.04 -5.80
N SER A 173 -3.86 -25.70 -5.31
CA SER A 173 -5.04 -25.55 -6.21
C SER A 173 -5.57 -24.12 -6.43
N GLY A 174 -5.01 -23.08 -5.79
CA GLY A 174 -5.68 -21.77 -5.71
C GLY A 174 -5.01 -20.56 -6.37
N LEU A 175 -3.77 -20.65 -6.82
CA LEU A 175 -2.98 -19.49 -7.27
C LEU A 175 -3.25 -19.00 -8.71
N PRO A 176 -3.35 -19.88 -9.73
CA PRO A 176 -3.37 -19.40 -11.12
C PRO A 176 -4.64 -18.61 -11.45
N GLY A 177 -5.76 -18.89 -10.76
CA GLY A 177 -7.02 -18.16 -10.93
C GLY A 177 -7.00 -16.71 -10.39
N ARG A 178 -6.11 -16.42 -9.43
CA ARG A 178 -6.05 -15.16 -8.66
C ARG A 178 -5.18 -14.07 -9.30
N VAL A 179 -4.09 -14.49 -9.96
CA VAL A 179 -3.09 -13.59 -10.55
C VAL A 179 -3.69 -12.62 -11.58
N PRO A 180 -4.59 -13.02 -12.50
CA PRO A 180 -5.12 -12.12 -13.53
C PRO A 180 -5.89 -10.92 -12.94
N GLY A 181 -6.75 -11.17 -11.95
CA GLY A 181 -7.53 -10.12 -11.27
C GLY A 181 -6.63 -9.11 -10.58
N LEU A 182 -5.63 -9.59 -9.85
CA LEU A 182 -4.65 -8.75 -9.18
C LEU A 182 -3.87 -7.86 -10.16
N LEU A 183 -3.39 -8.43 -11.26
CA LEU A 183 -2.63 -7.68 -12.27
C LEU A 183 -3.50 -6.59 -12.91
N LEU A 184 -4.76 -6.91 -13.22
CA LEU A 184 -5.72 -5.95 -13.72
C LEU A 184 -5.97 -4.83 -12.71
N TRP A 185 -6.18 -5.16 -11.43
CA TRP A 185 -6.38 -4.18 -10.38
C TRP A 185 -5.19 -3.21 -10.27
N LEU A 186 -3.96 -3.74 -10.20
CA LEU A 186 -2.74 -2.91 -10.13
C LEU A 186 -2.60 -2.03 -11.37
N ALA A 187 -2.88 -2.57 -12.56
CA ALA A 187 -2.80 -1.84 -13.82
C ALA A 187 -3.82 -0.69 -13.91
N LEU A 188 -5.06 -0.89 -13.44
CA LEU A 188 -6.11 0.12 -13.41
C LEU A 188 -5.95 1.12 -12.25
N LEU A 189 -5.31 0.72 -11.15
CA LEU A 189 -5.05 1.61 -10.02
C LEU A 189 -4.03 2.71 -10.38
N VAL A 190 -3.03 2.42 -11.22
CA VAL A 190 -2.03 3.41 -11.66
C VAL A 190 -2.67 4.65 -12.32
N PRO A 191 -3.50 4.54 -13.38
CA PRO A 191 -4.12 5.71 -14.00
C PRO A 191 -5.11 6.41 -13.06
N ALA A 192 -5.82 5.69 -12.19
CA ALA A 192 -6.71 6.29 -11.18
C ALA A 192 -5.93 7.19 -10.20
N LEU A 193 -4.81 6.69 -9.66
CA LEU A 193 -3.94 7.45 -8.76
C LEU A 193 -3.23 8.61 -9.49
N TRP A 194 -2.82 8.40 -10.73
CA TRP A 194 -2.21 9.43 -11.56
C TRP A 194 -3.17 10.58 -11.84
N GLY A 195 -4.41 10.28 -12.25
CA GLY A 195 -5.47 11.27 -12.47
C GLY A 195 -5.83 12.04 -11.19
N ALA A 196 -5.98 11.32 -10.07
CA ALA A 196 -6.18 11.94 -8.75
C ALA A 196 -5.01 12.87 -8.38
N GLY A 197 -3.78 12.47 -8.64
CA GLY A 197 -2.57 13.27 -8.44
C GLY A 197 -2.55 14.54 -9.30
N ILE A 198 -2.93 14.45 -10.58
CA ILE A 198 -3.02 15.63 -11.48
C ILE A 198 -4.04 16.63 -10.95
N LEU A 199 -5.24 16.17 -10.59
CA LEU A 199 -6.30 17.03 -10.07
C LEU A 199 -5.92 17.66 -8.72
N ALA A 200 -5.26 16.89 -7.85
CA ALA A 200 -4.77 17.39 -6.57
C ALA A 200 -3.70 18.48 -6.73
N ARG A 201 -2.81 18.36 -7.73
CA ARG A 201 -1.82 19.40 -8.07
C ARG A 201 -2.47 20.70 -8.53
N ARG A 202 -3.60 20.61 -9.23
CA ARG A 202 -4.40 21.76 -9.70
C ARG A 202 -5.24 22.40 -8.59
N GLY A 203 -5.16 21.93 -7.35
CA GLY A 203 -5.98 22.42 -6.23
C GLY A 203 -7.41 21.87 -6.21
N MET A 204 -7.80 21.05 -7.19
CA MET A 204 -9.14 20.47 -7.34
C MET A 204 -9.33 19.25 -6.42
N THR A 205 -9.21 19.48 -5.12
CA THR A 205 -9.08 18.42 -4.11
C THR A 205 -10.30 17.50 -4.04
N ARG A 206 -11.51 18.05 -4.17
CA ARG A 206 -12.75 17.25 -4.14
C ARG A 206 -12.83 16.29 -5.33
N LEU A 207 -12.50 16.79 -6.53
CA LEU A 207 -12.48 15.98 -7.74
C LEU A 207 -11.34 14.94 -7.71
N ALA A 208 -10.18 15.29 -7.16
CA ALA A 208 -9.09 14.33 -6.97
C ALA A 208 -9.51 13.13 -6.11
N TRP A 209 -10.24 13.38 -5.02
CA TRP A 209 -10.81 12.31 -4.20
C TRP A 209 -11.89 11.53 -4.93
N ALA A 210 -12.83 12.21 -5.60
CA ALA A 210 -13.89 11.55 -6.35
C ALA A 210 -13.32 10.61 -7.43
N VAL A 211 -12.41 11.12 -8.27
CA VAL A 211 -11.75 10.33 -9.33
C VAL A 211 -10.89 9.21 -8.76
N GLY A 212 -10.13 9.48 -7.70
CA GLY A 212 -9.29 8.45 -7.07
C GLY A 212 -10.10 7.31 -6.46
N VAL A 213 -11.15 7.63 -5.69
CA VAL A 213 -12.01 6.63 -5.04
C VAL A 213 -12.85 5.89 -6.08
N LEU A 214 -13.53 6.59 -6.98
CA LEU A 214 -14.33 5.95 -8.02
C LEU A 214 -13.47 5.08 -8.93
N GLY A 215 -12.32 5.59 -9.39
CA GLY A 215 -11.40 4.83 -10.24
C GLY A 215 -10.86 3.58 -9.55
N ALA A 216 -10.53 3.65 -8.26
CA ALA A 216 -10.07 2.50 -7.50
C ALA A 216 -11.19 1.48 -7.20
N LEU A 217 -12.43 1.93 -6.97
CA LEU A 217 -13.58 1.05 -6.82
C LEU A 217 -13.91 0.32 -8.13
N VAL A 218 -13.88 1.03 -9.26
CA VAL A 218 -14.05 0.43 -10.60
C VAL A 218 -12.92 -0.57 -10.88
N ALA A 219 -11.68 -0.24 -10.54
CA ALA A 219 -10.54 -1.17 -10.68
C ALA A 219 -10.73 -2.44 -9.84
N ALA A 220 -11.19 -2.29 -8.59
CA ALA A 220 -11.46 -3.41 -7.70
C ALA A 220 -12.62 -4.28 -8.24
N ASP A 221 -13.70 -3.66 -8.71
CA ASP A 221 -14.85 -4.37 -9.27
C ASP A 221 -14.46 -5.15 -10.53
N ALA A 222 -13.76 -4.52 -11.47
CA ALA A 222 -13.27 -5.18 -12.69
C ALA A 222 -12.32 -6.35 -12.38
N ALA A 223 -11.47 -6.21 -11.36
CA ALA A 223 -10.59 -7.27 -10.90
C ALA A 223 -11.34 -8.44 -10.29
N VAL A 224 -12.39 -8.19 -9.50
CA VAL A 224 -13.27 -9.22 -8.96
C VAL A 224 -14.03 -9.94 -10.07
N VAL A 225 -14.56 -9.19 -11.05
CA VAL A 225 -15.19 -9.77 -12.25
C VAL A 225 -14.23 -10.72 -12.95
N LEU A 226 -12.99 -10.27 -13.20
CA LEU A 226 -11.99 -11.12 -13.84
C LEU A 226 -11.64 -12.34 -12.99
N ALA A 227 -11.47 -12.19 -11.68
CA ALA A 227 -11.17 -13.28 -10.75
C ALA A 227 -12.30 -14.32 -10.68
N VAL A 228 -13.56 -13.88 -10.70
CA VAL A 228 -14.73 -14.77 -10.75
C VAL A 228 -14.73 -15.56 -12.06
N VAL A 229 -14.54 -14.88 -13.20
CA VAL A 229 -14.54 -15.52 -14.53
C VAL A 229 -13.36 -16.47 -14.72
N SER A 230 -12.21 -16.20 -14.10
CA SER A 230 -11.02 -17.07 -14.18
C SER A 230 -11.09 -18.25 -13.21
N ALA A 231 -11.73 -18.09 -12.05
CA ALA A 231 -11.75 -19.11 -10.99
C ALA A 231 -12.98 -20.02 -11.02
N ILE A 232 -14.07 -19.63 -11.68
CA ILE A 232 -15.31 -20.40 -11.75
C ILE A 232 -15.60 -20.78 -13.21
N PRO A 233 -15.68 -22.07 -13.55
CA PRO A 233 -16.07 -22.51 -14.88
C PRO A 233 -17.43 -21.95 -15.29
N GLY A 234 -17.54 -21.50 -16.55
CA GLY A 234 -18.84 -21.15 -17.12
C GLY A 234 -19.73 -22.39 -17.31
N ALA A 235 -21.05 -22.20 -17.40
CA ALA A 235 -21.99 -23.28 -17.66
C ALA A 235 -21.55 -24.11 -18.89
N PRO A 236 -21.52 -25.46 -18.78
CA PRO A 236 -21.08 -26.30 -19.89
C PRO A 236 -22.00 -26.09 -21.10
N VAL A 237 -21.39 -25.86 -22.26
CA VAL A 237 -22.09 -25.81 -23.54
C VAL A 237 -22.16 -27.25 -24.06
N GLY A 238 -23.08 -28.05 -23.53
CA GLY A 238 -23.27 -29.45 -23.93
C GLY A 238 -24.03 -30.30 -22.89
N PRO A 239 -24.49 -31.51 -23.27
CA PRO A 239 -25.19 -32.39 -22.34
C PRO A 239 -24.25 -32.83 -21.20
N VAL A 240 -24.72 -32.66 -19.96
CA VAL A 240 -24.01 -33.05 -18.74
C VAL A 240 -23.98 -34.58 -18.68
N ALA A 241 -22.82 -35.18 -18.94
CA ALA A 241 -22.67 -36.62 -19.09
C ALA A 241 -22.72 -37.40 -17.76
N ASP A 242 -22.42 -36.75 -16.64
CA ASP A 242 -22.36 -37.36 -15.31
C ASP A 242 -23.05 -36.43 -14.30
N GLY A 243 -23.98 -36.96 -13.51
CA GLY A 243 -24.93 -36.20 -12.69
C GLY A 243 -24.37 -35.06 -11.83
N LEU A 244 -25.28 -34.11 -11.57
CA LEU A 244 -25.13 -32.77 -10.97
C LEU A 244 -24.29 -31.79 -11.83
N PRO A 245 -24.88 -30.69 -12.33
CA PRO A 245 -24.15 -29.69 -13.08
C PRO A 245 -23.02 -29.10 -12.22
N PRO A 246 -21.82 -28.84 -12.78
CA PRO A 246 -20.76 -28.18 -12.04
C PRO A 246 -21.25 -26.83 -11.49
N ASP A 247 -20.75 -26.44 -10.32
CA ASP A 247 -20.98 -25.11 -9.75
C ASP A 247 -20.56 -24.05 -10.77
N THR A 248 -21.56 -23.39 -11.34
CA THR A 248 -21.39 -22.46 -12.46
C THR A 248 -21.98 -21.11 -12.07
N VAL A 249 -21.24 -20.06 -12.40
CA VAL A 249 -21.69 -18.68 -12.22
C VAL A 249 -21.88 -18.08 -13.59
N ASP A 250 -23.06 -17.50 -13.85
CA ASP A 250 -23.26 -16.74 -15.08
C ASP A 250 -22.29 -15.55 -15.07
N ARG A 251 -21.57 -15.34 -16.18
CA ARG A 251 -20.53 -14.30 -16.32
C ARG A 251 -21.09 -12.89 -16.14
N VAL A 252 -22.40 -12.71 -16.30
CA VAL A 252 -23.11 -11.44 -16.08
C VAL A 252 -23.28 -11.11 -14.58
N SER A 253 -23.07 -12.08 -13.69
CA SER A 253 -23.37 -11.99 -12.24
C SER A 253 -22.29 -11.35 -11.38
N ALA A 254 -21.17 -10.94 -11.98
CA ALA A 254 -19.99 -10.54 -11.23
C ALA A 254 -19.82 -9.03 -10.87
N PRO A 255 -20.57 -8.04 -11.41
CA PRO A 255 -20.34 -6.65 -11.05
C PRO A 255 -21.03 -6.29 -9.72
N LEU A 256 -20.42 -5.35 -8.97
CA LEU A 256 -20.92 -4.74 -7.74
C LEU A 256 -20.86 -5.61 -6.48
N TRP A 257 -19.81 -6.42 -6.34
CA TRP A 257 -19.61 -7.34 -5.20
C TRP A 257 -19.76 -6.65 -3.83
N LEU A 258 -19.24 -5.42 -3.67
CA LEU A 258 -19.30 -4.72 -2.40
C LEU A 258 -20.74 -4.30 -2.07
N PHE A 259 -21.49 -3.89 -3.09
CA PHE A 259 -22.89 -3.51 -2.92
C PHE A 259 -23.76 -4.73 -2.60
N THR A 260 -23.55 -5.84 -3.32
CA THR A 260 -24.26 -7.10 -3.06
C THR A 260 -23.92 -7.66 -1.68
N CYS A 261 -22.68 -7.54 -1.21
CA CYS A 261 -22.28 -7.91 0.16
C CYS A 261 -23.02 -7.12 1.25
N TRP A 262 -23.40 -5.86 1.00
CA TRP A 262 -23.98 -4.99 2.02
C TRP A 262 -25.51 -4.91 1.98
N THR A 263 -26.09 -5.09 0.80
CA THR A 263 -27.53 -4.89 0.57
C THR A 263 -28.26 -6.15 0.20
N ASP A 264 -27.52 -7.25 -0.03
CA ASP A 264 -28.06 -8.48 -0.59
C ASP A 264 -28.86 -8.26 -1.89
N SER A 265 -28.62 -7.13 -2.56
CA SER A 265 -29.36 -6.65 -3.73
C SER A 265 -28.41 -6.39 -4.88
N SER A 266 -28.86 -6.73 -6.08
CA SER A 266 -28.15 -6.51 -7.34
C SER A 266 -28.83 -5.43 -8.17
N PHE A 267 -29.34 -4.37 -7.52
CA PHE A 267 -30.14 -3.32 -8.16
C PHE A 267 -31.39 -3.84 -8.91
N GLY A 268 -32.00 -4.91 -8.39
CA GLY A 268 -33.17 -5.55 -9.01
C GLY A 268 -32.83 -6.45 -10.21
N LEU A 269 -31.54 -6.67 -10.51
CA LEU A 269 -31.12 -7.67 -11.50
C LEU A 269 -31.42 -9.09 -10.99
N PRO A 270 -31.79 -10.03 -11.90
CA PRO A 270 -32.12 -11.41 -11.52
C PRO A 270 -30.90 -12.23 -11.03
N ARG A 271 -29.69 -11.68 -11.16
CA ARG A 271 -28.41 -12.31 -10.81
C ARG A 271 -27.49 -11.29 -10.13
N PRO A 272 -26.55 -11.71 -9.26
CA PRO A 272 -26.35 -13.07 -8.76
C PRO A 272 -27.49 -13.56 -7.84
N THR A 273 -27.82 -14.84 -7.95
CA THR A 273 -28.69 -15.57 -7.01
C THR A 273 -28.02 -15.70 -5.63
N ALA A 274 -28.76 -16.16 -4.62
CA ALA A 274 -28.18 -16.46 -3.30
C ALA A 274 -27.06 -17.51 -3.39
N TRP A 275 -27.20 -18.52 -4.26
CA TRP A 275 -26.18 -19.55 -4.49
C TRP A 275 -24.91 -19.00 -5.15
N GLU A 276 -25.06 -18.16 -6.18
CA GLU A 276 -23.90 -17.53 -6.84
C GLU A 276 -23.18 -16.55 -5.91
N ARG A 277 -23.92 -15.81 -5.07
CA ARG A 277 -23.31 -14.98 -4.02
C ARG A 277 -22.47 -15.82 -3.06
N PHE A 278 -22.97 -16.97 -2.63
CA PHE A 278 -22.21 -17.90 -1.80
C PHE A 278 -20.94 -18.39 -2.52
N LEU A 279 -21.02 -18.84 -3.77
CA LEU A 279 -19.87 -19.31 -4.55
C LEU A 279 -18.80 -18.23 -4.78
N ILE A 280 -19.21 -17.01 -5.14
CA ILE A 280 -18.31 -15.87 -5.31
C ILE A 280 -17.60 -15.54 -4.00
N THR A 281 -18.37 -15.56 -2.90
CA THR A 281 -17.85 -15.32 -1.55
C THR A 281 -16.89 -16.43 -1.11
N ASP A 282 -17.19 -17.69 -1.38
CA ASP A 282 -16.33 -18.79 -0.96
C ASP A 282 -14.99 -18.81 -1.73
N ARG A 283 -15.04 -18.53 -3.04
CA ARG A 283 -13.87 -18.66 -3.93
C ARG A 283 -12.98 -17.41 -3.98
N VAL A 284 -13.55 -16.21 -3.89
CA VAL A 284 -12.86 -14.97 -4.26
C VAL A 284 -12.64 -14.02 -3.09
N LEU A 285 -13.35 -14.16 -1.96
CA LEU A 285 -13.50 -13.14 -0.90
C LEU A 285 -12.23 -12.51 -0.31
N VAL A 286 -11.10 -13.22 -0.27
CA VAL A 286 -9.85 -12.66 0.28
C VAL A 286 -9.30 -11.51 -0.57
N GLU A 287 -9.40 -11.60 -1.90
CA GLU A 287 -8.92 -10.56 -2.83
C GLU A 287 -9.70 -9.24 -2.76
N PRO A 288 -11.04 -9.22 -2.87
CA PRO A 288 -11.85 -8.01 -2.76
C PRO A 288 -11.62 -7.27 -1.44
N VAL A 289 -11.48 -8.00 -0.34
CA VAL A 289 -11.23 -7.43 0.99
C VAL A 289 -9.83 -6.80 1.03
N PHE A 290 -8.83 -7.40 0.38
CA PHE A 290 -7.51 -6.80 0.24
C PHE A 290 -7.53 -5.52 -0.60
N TYR A 291 -8.25 -5.49 -1.73
CA TYR A 291 -8.42 -4.28 -2.55
C TYR A 291 -9.07 -3.16 -1.74
N LEU A 292 -10.07 -3.49 -0.93
CA LEU A 292 -10.79 -2.58 -0.05
C LEU A 292 -9.90 -2.03 1.09
N ALA A 293 -8.97 -2.84 1.63
CA ALA A 293 -7.99 -2.36 2.60
C ALA A 293 -6.98 -1.37 1.97
N CYS A 294 -6.55 -1.63 0.74
CA CYS A 294 -5.47 -0.88 0.10
C CYS A 294 -5.92 0.43 -0.56
N THR A 295 -7.12 0.43 -1.14
CA THR A 295 -7.67 1.56 -1.91
C THR A 295 -7.64 2.89 -1.14
N PRO A 296 -8.15 2.96 0.11
CA PRO A 296 -8.22 4.23 0.84
C PRO A 296 -6.85 4.88 1.04
N TYR A 297 -5.83 4.10 1.45
CA TYR A 297 -4.52 4.66 1.73
C TYR A 297 -3.78 5.05 0.45
N ALA A 298 -3.95 4.27 -0.64
CA ALA A 298 -3.29 4.53 -1.91
C ALA A 298 -3.76 5.87 -2.49
N VAL A 299 -5.08 6.09 -2.53
CA VAL A 299 -5.69 7.35 -2.96
C VAL A 299 -5.28 8.49 -2.03
N ALA A 300 -5.33 8.28 -0.71
CA ALA A 300 -4.95 9.28 0.27
C ALA A 300 -3.49 9.74 0.11
N TYR A 301 -2.56 8.80 -0.10
CA TYR A 301 -1.16 9.11 -0.31
C TYR A 301 -0.95 9.89 -1.61
N ALA A 302 -1.55 9.43 -2.72
CA ALA A 302 -1.42 10.08 -4.02
C ALA A 302 -1.94 11.53 -3.99
N VAL A 303 -3.13 11.75 -3.41
CA VAL A 303 -3.71 13.09 -3.25
C VAL A 303 -2.86 13.95 -2.32
N ALA A 304 -2.44 13.43 -1.16
CA ALA A 304 -1.68 14.22 -0.18
C ALA A 304 -0.27 14.61 -0.66
N ALA A 305 0.44 13.69 -1.33
CA ALA A 305 1.78 13.93 -1.86
C ALA A 305 1.77 14.91 -3.05
N ALA A 306 0.68 14.93 -3.81
CA ALA A 306 0.50 15.81 -4.97
C ALA A 306 0.07 17.24 -4.61
N ARG A 307 -0.41 17.49 -3.39
CA ARG A 307 -0.88 18.83 -3.01
C ARG A 307 0.25 19.88 -3.02
N PRO A 308 -0.04 21.12 -3.47
CA PRO A 308 0.87 22.25 -3.32
C PRO A 308 1.36 22.44 -1.87
N ALA A 309 2.50 23.11 -1.68
CA ALA A 309 2.92 23.49 -0.33
C ALA A 309 1.95 24.55 0.17
N PRO A 310 1.57 24.54 1.46
CA PRO A 310 1.01 25.73 2.06
C PRO A 310 1.99 26.88 1.78
N ALA A 311 1.49 28.01 1.27
CA ALA A 311 2.31 29.20 1.15
C ALA A 311 2.86 29.53 2.54
N THR A 312 4.18 29.64 2.66
CA THR A 312 4.81 30.10 3.89
C THR A 312 4.28 31.50 4.16
N ALA A 313 3.71 31.72 5.35
CA ALA A 313 3.26 33.06 5.74
C ALA A 313 4.44 34.04 5.59
N PRO A 314 4.20 35.27 5.09
CA PRO A 314 5.26 36.26 4.95
C PRO A 314 5.95 36.45 6.30
N VAL A 315 7.28 36.40 6.29
CA VAL A 315 8.09 36.71 7.47
C VAL A 315 7.74 38.15 7.85
N PRO A 316 7.33 38.43 9.10
CA PRO A 316 7.06 39.80 9.52
C PRO A 316 8.32 40.64 9.29
N GLU A 317 8.14 41.77 8.61
CA GLU A 317 9.21 42.72 8.33
C GLU A 317 9.90 43.11 9.65
N PRO A 318 11.24 43.13 9.71
CA PRO A 318 11.93 43.55 10.92
C PRO A 318 11.55 45.00 11.24
N VAL A 319 10.91 45.20 12.39
CA VAL A 319 10.59 46.53 12.91
C VAL A 319 11.90 47.29 13.09
N PRO A 320 12.07 48.49 12.53
CA PRO A 320 13.28 49.27 12.72
C PRO A 320 13.47 49.61 14.20
N SER A 321 14.63 49.27 14.75
CA SER A 321 15.00 49.70 16.11
C SER A 321 15.12 51.23 16.15
N PRO A 322 14.58 51.90 17.17
CA PRO A 322 14.83 53.32 17.39
C PRO A 322 16.32 53.56 17.65
N ALA A 323 16.86 54.61 17.02
CA ALA A 323 18.24 55.07 17.11
C ALA A 323 18.54 55.74 18.46
#